data_AF-E5XTA5-F1
#
_entry.id   AF-E5XTA5-F1
#
_cell.length_a   1.000
_cell.length_b   1.000
_cell.length_c   1.000
_cell.angle_alpha   90.00
_cell.angle_beta   90.00
_cell.angle_gamma   90.00
#
_symmetry.space_group_name_H-M   'P 1'
#
loop_
_entity.id
_entity.type
_entity.pdbx_description
1 polymer ?
#
loop_
_entity_poly.entity_id
_entity_poly.type
_entity_poly.pdbx_seq_one_letter_code
_entity_poly.pdbx_strand_id
1 'polypeptide(L)'
;MAGFGVAAFSHADPAPEAQSSCDALGAAARDSAANMDKIHGIAQTISPALPHPDNPELETGQVNIIDLFFKARDLSRSLRQSSGELRAAEAGIELEDLRDSADNLAQVNDETATSFDNASNPLAPRPPMNELANTMFDTVKNAIQAFQGFNGLYQKHCGEDLMPNYDEQPSAADVNEEAAPATDPAPAENDSEN
;
A
#
# COMPACT_ATOMS: atom_id res chain seq x y z
N MET A 1 12.67 -30.24 -32.21
CA MET A 1 12.01 -29.16 -31.48
C MET A 1 11.80 -29.63 -30.06
N ALA A 2 12.66 -29.19 -29.13
CA ALA A 2 12.51 -29.47 -27.71
C ALA A 2 11.63 -28.37 -27.12
N GLY A 3 10.54 -28.76 -26.45
CA GLY A 3 9.57 -27.85 -25.86
C GLY A 3 10.15 -27.14 -24.64
N PHE A 4 9.88 -25.85 -24.53
CA PHE A 4 10.15 -25.03 -23.36
C PHE A 4 9.25 -25.50 -22.21
N GLY A 5 9.87 -26.01 -21.14
CA GLY A 5 9.18 -26.28 -19.88
C GLY A 5 8.86 -24.95 -19.20
N VAL A 6 7.57 -24.64 -19.06
CA VAL A 6 7.11 -23.56 -18.20
C VAL A 6 7.33 -24.03 -16.77
N ALA A 7 8.24 -23.36 -16.04
CA ALA A 7 8.34 -23.54 -14.60
C ALA A 7 7.04 -23.01 -13.99
N ALA A 8 6.14 -23.92 -13.62
CA ALA A 8 5.03 -23.57 -12.75
C ALA A 8 5.64 -23.16 -11.41
N PHE A 9 5.55 -21.87 -11.08
CA PHE A 9 5.80 -21.36 -9.73
C PHE A 9 4.85 -22.14 -8.81
N SER A 10 5.39 -23.18 -8.16
CA SER A 10 4.61 -24.07 -7.32
C SER A 10 4.44 -23.34 -5.99
N HIS A 11 3.28 -22.73 -5.80
CA HIS A 11 2.80 -22.41 -4.45
C HIS A 11 2.84 -23.71 -3.65
N ALA A 12 3.61 -23.74 -2.58
CA ALA A 12 3.64 -24.90 -1.70
C ALA A 12 2.27 -24.95 -1.01
N ASP A 13 1.56 -26.08 -1.11
CA ASP A 13 0.34 -26.27 -0.34
C ASP A 13 0.63 -26.07 1.16
N PRO A 14 -0.30 -25.50 1.94
CA PRO A 14 -0.15 -25.37 3.39
C PRO A 14 0.16 -26.72 4.02
N ALA A 15 0.94 -26.71 5.10
CA ALA A 15 1.07 -27.91 5.91
C ALA A 15 -0.34 -28.32 6.42
N PRO A 16 -0.70 -29.62 6.47
CA PRO A 16 -2.04 -30.05 6.87
C PRO A 16 -2.50 -29.50 8.23
N GLU A 17 -1.56 -29.30 9.16
CA GLU A 17 -1.76 -28.69 10.46
C GLU A 17 -2.01 -27.17 10.44
N ALA A 18 -1.67 -26.48 9.35
CA ALA A 18 -1.85 -25.05 9.16
C ALA A 18 -3.13 -24.71 8.39
N GLN A 19 -3.73 -25.68 7.68
CA GLN A 19 -4.83 -25.44 6.74
C GLN A 19 -6.01 -24.69 7.38
N SER A 20 -6.46 -25.09 8.58
CA SER A 20 -7.57 -24.41 9.27
C SER A 20 -7.26 -22.94 9.59
N SER A 21 -6.02 -22.67 10.01
CA SER A 21 -5.53 -21.32 10.30
C SER A 21 -5.45 -20.46 9.04
N CYS A 22 -4.98 -21.04 7.94
CA CYS A 22 -4.87 -20.37 6.64
C CYS A 22 -6.25 -20.08 6.04
N ASP A 23 -7.17 -21.03 6.11
CA ASP A 23 -8.55 -20.85 5.64
C ASP A 23 -9.28 -19.76 6.45
N ALA A 24 -9.06 -19.71 7.76
CA ALA A 24 -9.64 -18.69 8.63
C ALA A 24 -9.11 -17.28 8.31
N LEU A 25 -7.80 -17.15 8.03
CA LEU A 25 -7.16 -15.87 7.77
C LEU A 25 -7.26 -15.40 6.32
N GLY A 26 -7.47 -16.29 5.36
CA GLY A 26 -7.17 -16.01 3.95
C GLY A 26 -7.90 -14.79 3.36
N ALA A 27 -9.11 -14.45 3.81
CA ALA A 27 -9.78 -13.21 3.40
C ALA A 27 -9.12 -11.98 4.03
N ALA A 28 -9.04 -11.95 5.37
CA ALA A 28 -8.46 -10.85 6.15
C ALA A 28 -6.98 -10.57 5.76
N ALA A 29 -6.23 -11.61 5.42
CA ALA A 29 -4.84 -11.52 5.00
C ALA A 29 -4.70 -10.79 3.65
N ARG A 30 -5.56 -11.13 2.67
CA ARG A 30 -5.61 -10.45 1.37
C ARG A 30 -6.13 -9.02 1.47
N ASP A 31 -7.11 -8.76 2.32
CA ASP A 31 -7.59 -7.40 2.58
C ASP A 31 -6.51 -6.55 3.26
N SER A 32 -5.70 -7.15 4.15
CA SER A 32 -4.52 -6.50 4.73
C SER A 32 -3.45 -6.18 3.68
N ALA A 33 -3.24 -7.08 2.71
CA ALA A 33 -2.33 -6.86 1.60
C ALA A 33 -2.79 -5.71 0.69
N ALA A 34 -4.09 -5.63 0.38
CA ALA A 34 -4.66 -4.51 -0.38
C ALA A 34 -4.50 -3.16 0.34
N ASN A 35 -4.47 -3.17 1.68
CA ASN A 35 -4.16 -1.96 2.45
C ASN A 35 -2.70 -1.51 2.29
N MET A 36 -1.76 -2.42 2.00
CA MET A 36 -0.36 -2.05 1.76
C MET A 36 -0.17 -1.23 0.49
N ASP A 37 -0.90 -1.55 -0.58
CA ASP A 37 -0.88 -0.73 -1.81
C ASP A 37 -1.33 0.71 -1.53
N LYS A 38 -2.39 0.87 -0.71
CA LYS A 38 -2.90 2.17 -0.30
C LYS A 38 -1.90 2.92 0.59
N ILE A 39 -1.26 2.22 1.53
CA ILE A 39 -0.21 2.76 2.39
C ILE A 39 0.97 3.26 1.55
N HIS A 40 1.40 2.48 0.55
CA HIS A 40 2.46 2.87 -0.37
C HIS A 40 2.09 4.12 -1.18
N GLY A 41 0.84 4.20 -1.68
CA GLY A 41 0.33 5.39 -2.36
C GLY A 41 0.32 6.65 -1.47
N ILE A 42 0.07 6.52 -0.17
CA ILE A 42 0.19 7.64 0.78
C ILE A 42 1.65 8.01 0.99
N ALA A 43 2.56 7.04 1.14
CA ALA A 43 3.99 7.28 1.30
C ALA A 43 4.54 8.14 0.15
N GLN A 44 4.16 7.83 -1.09
CA GLN A 44 4.52 8.61 -2.28
C GLN A 44 3.95 10.05 -2.23
N THR A 45 2.75 10.21 -1.68
CA THR A 45 2.08 11.51 -1.57
C THR A 45 2.74 12.42 -0.53
N ILE A 46 3.25 11.85 0.57
CA ILE A 46 3.89 12.61 1.66
C ILE A 46 5.40 12.78 1.48
N SER A 47 6.05 11.93 0.70
CA SER A 47 7.51 11.94 0.49
C SER A 47 8.07 13.33 0.12
N PRO A 48 7.42 14.15 -0.71
CA PRO A 48 7.91 15.50 -1.00
C PRO A 48 7.97 16.44 0.21
N ALA A 49 7.15 16.22 1.24
CA ALA A 49 7.19 17.03 2.48
C ALA A 49 8.29 16.61 3.46
N LEU A 50 9.03 15.54 3.17
CA LEU A 50 10.13 15.07 4.01
C LEU A 50 11.47 15.61 3.47
N PRO A 51 12.44 15.91 4.35
CA PRO A 51 13.79 16.26 3.92
C PRO A 51 14.39 15.12 3.08
N HIS A 52 15.11 15.47 2.02
CA HIS A 52 15.78 14.46 1.20
C HIS A 52 16.83 13.72 2.04
N PRO A 53 16.86 12.37 2.03
CA PRO A 53 17.77 11.60 2.89
C PRO A 53 19.25 11.95 2.64
N ASP A 54 19.62 12.16 1.38
CA ASP A 54 21.00 12.51 1.00
C ASP A 54 21.31 14.01 1.00
N ASN A 55 20.29 14.88 1.02
CA ASN A 55 20.45 16.33 0.93
C ASN A 55 19.38 17.02 1.81
N PRO A 56 19.49 16.94 3.14
CA PRO A 56 18.45 17.42 4.05
C PRO A 56 18.24 18.94 3.98
N GLU A 57 19.18 19.67 3.41
CA GLU A 57 19.10 21.11 3.11
C GLU A 57 18.24 21.47 1.89
N LEU A 58 17.82 20.50 1.06
CA LEU A 58 16.90 20.78 -0.05
C LEU A 58 15.52 21.17 0.49
N GLU A 59 14.91 22.18 -0.13
CA GLU A 59 13.54 22.57 0.18
C GLU A 59 12.57 21.40 -0.06
N THR A 60 11.69 21.16 0.91
CA THR A 60 10.60 20.19 0.78
C THR A 60 9.64 20.63 -0.33
N GLY A 61 9.21 19.69 -1.17
CA GLY A 61 8.24 19.92 -2.22
C GLY A 61 6.81 20.16 -1.72
N GLN A 62 5.92 20.48 -2.66
CA GLN A 62 4.50 20.68 -2.35
C GLN A 62 3.77 19.33 -2.20
N VAL A 63 2.97 19.21 -1.14
CA VAL A 63 2.07 18.07 -0.94
C VAL A 63 0.65 18.47 -1.36
N ASN A 64 0.00 17.61 -2.14
CA ASN A 64 -1.42 17.76 -2.42
C ASN A 64 -2.23 17.32 -1.18
N ILE A 65 -2.49 18.26 -0.28
CA ILE A 65 -3.19 18.00 0.99
C ILE A 65 -4.62 17.47 0.76
N ILE A 66 -5.27 17.86 -0.33
CA ILE A 66 -6.63 17.40 -0.65
C ILE A 66 -6.60 15.91 -1.03
N ASP A 67 -5.66 15.51 -1.89
CA ASP A 67 -5.47 14.11 -2.26
C ASP A 67 -5.06 13.27 -1.05
N LEU A 68 -4.11 13.76 -0.24
CA LEU A 68 -3.70 13.12 1.01
C LEU A 68 -4.87 12.89 1.96
N PHE A 69 -5.76 13.87 2.10
CA PHE A 69 -6.96 13.76 2.93
C PHE A 69 -7.88 12.63 2.46
N PHE A 70 -8.18 12.55 1.16
CA PHE A 70 -9.08 11.52 0.63
C PHE A 70 -8.45 10.13 0.74
N LYS A 71 -7.17 9.99 0.41
CA LYS A 71 -6.42 8.73 0.58
C LYS A 71 -6.37 8.29 2.04
N ALA A 72 -6.04 9.18 2.97
CA ALA A 72 -6.01 8.88 4.40
C ALA A 72 -7.38 8.41 4.94
N ARG A 73 -8.47 9.07 4.54
CA ARG A 73 -9.83 8.71 4.98
C ARG A 73 -10.31 7.38 4.40
N ASP A 74 -9.96 7.07 3.15
CA ASP A 74 -10.27 5.77 2.54
C ASP A 74 -9.47 4.64 3.19
N LEU A 75 -8.17 4.86 3.38
CA LEU A 75 -7.29 3.91 4.04
C LEU A 75 -7.72 3.64 5.48
N SER A 76 -8.04 4.67 6.27
CA SER A 76 -8.51 4.50 7.65
C SER A 76 -9.69 3.52 7.75
N ARG A 77 -10.70 3.67 6.89
CA ARG A 77 -11.85 2.75 6.87
C ARG A 77 -11.44 1.32 6.51
N SER A 78 -10.56 1.18 5.51
CA SER A 78 -10.10 -0.12 5.03
C SER A 78 -9.26 -0.85 6.08
N LEU A 79 -8.45 -0.10 6.86
CA LEU A 79 -7.67 -0.62 7.97
C LEU A 79 -8.56 -1.07 9.14
N ARG A 80 -9.58 -0.29 9.50
CA ARG A 80 -10.55 -0.70 10.55
C ARG A 80 -11.30 -1.95 10.17
N GLN A 81 -11.70 -2.08 8.90
CA GLN A 81 -12.33 -3.28 8.39
C GLN A 81 -11.39 -4.49 8.50
N SER A 82 -10.19 -4.38 7.93
CA SER A 82 -9.17 -5.44 7.98
C SER A 82 -8.80 -5.82 9.41
N SER A 83 -8.68 -4.85 10.32
CA SER A 83 -8.46 -5.10 11.74
C SER A 83 -9.59 -5.89 12.39
N GLY A 84 -10.84 -5.55 12.08
CA GLY A 84 -12.01 -6.29 12.54
C GLY A 84 -12.06 -7.72 12.00
N GLU A 85 -11.69 -7.92 10.74
CA GLU A 85 -11.65 -9.24 10.08
C GLU A 85 -10.53 -10.12 10.66
N LEU A 86 -9.33 -9.57 10.90
CA LEU A 86 -8.23 -10.28 11.54
C LEU A 86 -8.63 -10.78 12.94
N ARG A 87 -9.28 -9.93 13.75
CA ARG A 87 -9.77 -10.34 15.08
C ARG A 87 -10.94 -11.32 15.01
N ALA A 88 -11.81 -11.20 14.02
CA ALA A 88 -12.88 -12.17 13.81
C ALA A 88 -12.34 -13.57 13.43
N ALA A 89 -11.20 -13.62 12.75
CA ALA A 89 -10.53 -14.86 12.37
C ALA A 89 -9.78 -15.53 13.53
N GLU A 90 -9.46 -14.81 14.62
CA GLU A 90 -8.59 -15.26 15.72
C GLU A 90 -8.96 -16.66 16.26
N ALA A 91 -10.25 -16.91 16.47
CA ALA A 91 -10.75 -18.18 17.00
C ALA A 91 -10.49 -19.39 16.10
N GLY A 92 -10.25 -19.17 14.80
CA GLY A 92 -9.93 -20.21 13.81
C GLY A 92 -8.43 -20.45 13.61
N ILE A 93 -7.56 -19.65 14.24
CA ILE A 93 -6.10 -19.76 14.07
C ILE A 93 -5.56 -20.68 15.15
N GLU A 94 -5.08 -21.87 14.79
CA GLU A 94 -4.51 -22.86 15.72
C GLU A 94 -3.03 -22.60 16.01
N LEU A 95 -2.32 -21.95 15.08
CA LEU A 95 -0.90 -21.61 15.18
C LEU A 95 -0.70 -20.35 16.03
N GLU A 96 -0.06 -20.49 17.19
CA GLU A 96 0.13 -19.40 18.16
C GLU A 96 0.91 -18.21 17.59
N ASP A 97 2.02 -18.47 16.87
CA ASP A 97 2.83 -17.41 16.26
C ASP A 97 2.06 -16.62 15.19
N LEU A 98 1.27 -17.32 14.38
CA LEU A 98 0.42 -16.69 13.36
C LEU A 98 -0.72 -15.90 14.00
N ARG A 99 -1.31 -16.40 15.09
CA ARG A 99 -2.38 -15.71 15.84
C ARG A 99 -1.86 -14.41 16.46
N ASP A 100 -0.74 -14.48 17.16
CA ASP A 100 -0.11 -13.31 17.79
C ASP A 100 0.27 -12.26 16.76
N SER A 101 0.78 -12.68 15.60
CA SER A 101 1.13 -11.76 14.53
C SER A 101 -0.10 -11.15 13.86
N ALA A 102 -1.20 -11.89 13.73
CA ALA A 102 -2.46 -11.37 13.20
C ALA A 102 -3.09 -10.34 14.16
N ASP A 103 -3.06 -10.58 15.47
CA ASP A 103 -3.54 -9.62 16.47
C ASP A 103 -2.67 -8.35 16.51
N ASN A 104 -1.34 -8.49 16.46
CA ASN A 104 -0.43 -7.35 16.35
C ASN A 104 -0.70 -6.52 15.09
N LEU A 105 -0.92 -7.17 13.93
CA LEU A 105 -1.29 -6.46 12.70
C LEU A 105 -2.65 -5.77 12.85
N ALA A 106 -3.63 -6.40 13.48
CA ALA A 106 -4.93 -5.79 13.74
C ALA A 106 -4.82 -4.55 14.64
N GLN A 107 -4.00 -4.61 15.70
CA GLN A 107 -3.72 -3.47 16.56
C GLN A 107 -3.07 -2.33 15.77
N VAL A 108 -2.01 -2.62 15.01
CA VAL A 108 -1.31 -1.60 14.21
C VAL A 108 -2.22 -1.00 13.14
N ASN A 109 -3.15 -1.78 12.57
CA ASN A 109 -4.16 -1.27 11.64
C ASN A 109 -5.10 -0.25 12.32
N ASP A 110 -5.54 -0.50 13.56
CA ASP A 110 -6.38 0.45 14.31
C ASP A 110 -5.64 1.73 14.69
N GLU A 111 -4.38 1.60 15.12
CA GLU A 111 -3.52 2.74 15.46
C GLU A 111 -3.27 3.61 14.22
N THR A 112 -2.93 2.96 13.10
CA THR A 112 -2.74 3.60 11.80
C THR A 112 -4.02 4.30 11.32
N ALA A 113 -5.17 3.62 11.41
CA ALA A 113 -6.46 4.22 11.05
C ALA A 113 -6.78 5.45 11.90
N THR A 114 -6.52 5.38 13.20
CA THR A 114 -6.72 6.50 14.13
C THR A 114 -5.80 7.68 13.81
N SER A 115 -4.55 7.42 13.45
CA SER A 115 -3.61 8.45 12.97
C SER A 115 -4.15 9.15 11.71
N PHE A 116 -4.64 8.38 10.73
CA PHE A 116 -5.22 8.94 9.52
C PHE A 116 -6.56 9.67 9.73
N ASP A 117 -7.41 9.20 10.64
CA ASP A 117 -8.63 9.92 11.03
C ASP A 117 -8.30 11.27 11.65
N ASN A 118 -7.29 11.33 12.52
CA ASN A 118 -6.84 12.57 13.14
C ASN A 118 -6.28 13.54 12.09
N ALA A 119 -5.44 13.04 11.18
CA ALA A 119 -4.85 13.83 10.12
C ALA A 119 -5.89 14.34 9.09
N SER A 120 -6.95 13.56 8.87
CA SER A 120 -8.06 13.92 7.98
C SER A 120 -9.22 14.60 8.71
N ASN A 121 -9.05 15.04 9.96
CA ASN A 121 -10.09 15.80 10.65
C ASN A 121 -9.99 17.30 10.29
N PRO A 122 -10.98 17.88 9.58
CA PRO A 122 -10.94 19.29 9.21
C PRO A 122 -11.10 20.24 10.41
N LEU A 123 -11.55 19.73 11.56
CA LEU A 123 -11.78 20.51 12.78
C LEU A 123 -10.63 20.39 13.80
N ALA A 124 -9.66 19.50 13.57
CA ALA A 124 -8.51 19.34 14.46
C ALA A 124 -7.48 20.46 14.22
N PRO A 125 -6.80 20.97 15.27
CA PRO A 125 -5.62 21.81 15.10
C PRO A 125 -4.59 21.06 14.27
N ARG A 126 -4.16 21.65 13.15
CA ARG A 126 -3.14 21.04 12.29
C ARG A 126 -1.75 21.44 12.78
N PRO A 127 -0.87 20.47 13.07
CA PRO A 127 0.52 20.79 13.28
C PRO A 127 1.13 21.33 11.98
N PRO A 128 2.33 21.94 12.03
CA PRO A 128 3.12 22.26 10.85
C PRO A 128 3.22 21.06 9.88
N MET A 129 3.24 21.32 8.58
CA MET A 129 3.18 20.27 7.56
C MET A 129 4.33 19.24 7.66
N ASN A 130 5.51 19.68 8.07
CA ASN A 130 6.66 18.79 8.30
C ASN A 130 6.43 17.84 9.48
N GLU A 131 5.82 18.31 10.57
CA GLU A 131 5.45 17.48 11.73
C GLU A 131 4.35 16.48 11.36
N LEU A 132 3.36 16.91 10.58
CA LEU A 132 2.31 16.02 10.06
C LEU A 132 2.90 14.93 9.16
N ALA A 133 3.79 15.32 8.24
CA ALA A 133 4.43 14.39 7.30
C ALA A 133 5.30 13.36 8.04
N ASN A 134 6.10 13.78 9.03
CA ASN A 134 6.89 12.86 9.86
C ASN A 134 5.99 11.88 10.63
N THR A 135 4.92 12.37 11.25
CA THR A 135 3.97 11.52 11.98
C THR A 135 3.33 10.48 11.07
N MET A 136 2.90 10.88 9.87
CA MET A 136 2.35 9.97 8.87
C MET A 136 3.40 8.96 8.39
N PHE A 137 4.63 9.41 8.15
CA PHE A 137 5.72 8.55 7.72
C PHE A 137 6.04 7.47 8.75
N ASP A 138 6.16 7.83 10.03
CA ASP A 138 6.39 6.89 11.12
C ASP A 138 5.22 5.91 11.26
N THR A 139 3.99 6.41 11.15
CA THR A 139 2.77 5.56 11.16
C THR A 139 2.81 4.53 10.02
N VAL A 140 3.07 4.99 8.79
CA VAL A 140 3.18 4.15 7.59
C VAL A 140 4.29 3.10 7.75
N LYS A 141 5.45 3.52 8.24
CA LYS A 141 6.59 2.62 8.46
C LYS A 141 6.25 1.50 9.45
N ASN A 142 5.59 1.83 10.56
CA ASN A 142 5.17 0.84 11.56
C ASN A 142 4.16 -0.15 10.97
N ALA A 143 3.20 0.33 10.17
CA ALA A 143 2.23 -0.53 9.48
C ALA A 143 2.90 -1.51 8.50
N ILE A 144 3.85 -1.02 7.69
CA ILE A 144 4.61 -1.87 6.76
C ILE A 144 5.40 -2.94 7.51
N GLN A 145 6.07 -2.57 8.62
CA GLN A 145 6.84 -3.53 9.41
C GLN A 145 5.95 -4.61 10.05
N ALA A 146 4.79 -4.22 10.58
CA ALA A 146 3.82 -5.18 11.13
C ALA A 146 3.30 -6.15 10.07
N PHE A 147 2.97 -5.63 8.87
CA PHE A 147 2.53 -6.47 7.76
C PHE A 147 3.63 -7.41 7.27
N GLN A 148 4.88 -6.95 7.16
CA GLN A 148 6.01 -7.80 6.78
C GLN A 148 6.22 -8.95 7.77
N GLY A 149 6.10 -8.68 9.08
CA GLY A 149 6.16 -9.72 10.11
C GLY A 149 5.06 -10.77 9.95
N PHE A 150 3.81 -10.31 9.75
CA PHE A 150 2.68 -11.17 9.48
C PHE A 150 2.85 -11.98 8.20
N ASN A 151 3.21 -11.34 7.09
CA ASN A 151 3.40 -11.98 5.80
C ASN A 151 4.48 -13.07 5.85
N GLY A 152 5.59 -12.83 6.57
CA GLY A 152 6.63 -13.84 6.72
C GLY A 152 6.12 -15.13 7.41
N LEU A 153 5.25 -15.00 8.42
CA LEU A 153 4.62 -16.14 9.09
C LEU A 153 3.51 -16.77 8.25
N TYR A 154 2.69 -15.95 7.60
CA TYR A 154 1.65 -16.41 6.70
C TYR A 154 2.24 -17.19 5.52
N GLN A 155 3.26 -16.67 4.85
CA GLN A 155 3.97 -17.37 3.77
C GLN A 155 4.60 -18.67 4.24
N LYS A 156 5.21 -18.68 5.44
CA LYS A 156 5.81 -19.89 6.02
C LYS A 156 4.78 -21.00 6.27
N HIS A 157 3.58 -20.67 6.74
CA HIS A 157 2.57 -21.65 7.15
C HIS A 157 1.57 -21.98 6.03
N CYS A 158 1.22 -20.97 5.22
CA CYS A 158 0.18 -21.03 4.19
C CYS A 158 0.73 -21.07 2.75
N GLY A 159 2.05 -20.89 2.56
CA GLY A 159 2.70 -21.03 1.26
C GLY A 159 2.43 -19.90 0.25
N GLU A 160 1.74 -18.85 0.67
CA GLU A 160 1.36 -17.70 -0.14
C GLU A 160 2.10 -16.44 0.32
N ASP A 161 2.76 -15.75 -0.63
CA ASP A 161 3.33 -14.44 -0.40
C ASP A 161 2.30 -13.37 -0.75
N LEU A 162 1.93 -12.56 0.23
CA LEU A 162 0.95 -11.49 0.09
C LEU A 162 1.59 -10.14 -0.20
N MET A 163 2.93 -10.03 -0.24
CA MET A 163 3.54 -8.76 -0.60
C MET A 163 3.23 -8.38 -2.06
N PRO A 164 2.79 -7.14 -2.32
CA PRO A 164 2.70 -6.64 -3.68
C PRO A 164 4.07 -6.64 -4.35
N ASN A 165 4.12 -6.97 -5.65
CA ASN A 165 5.36 -6.91 -6.42
C ASN A 165 5.67 -5.45 -6.82
N TYR A 166 6.30 -4.71 -5.91
CA TYR A 166 6.63 -3.30 -6.13
C TYR A 166 7.70 -3.07 -7.20
N ASP A 167 8.45 -4.10 -7.61
CA ASP A 167 9.47 -4.04 -8.67
C ASP A 167 8.86 -3.95 -10.09
N GLU A 168 7.58 -4.30 -10.25
CA GLU A 168 6.85 -4.25 -11.52
C GLU A 168 5.93 -3.03 -11.66
N GLN A 169 5.88 -2.14 -10.66
CA GLN A 169 5.11 -0.91 -10.76
C GLN A 169 5.89 0.12 -11.61
N PRO A 170 5.28 0.73 -12.66
CA PRO A 170 5.92 1.79 -13.40
C PRO A 170 6.27 2.90 -12.43
N SER A 171 7.54 3.32 -12.46
CA SER A 171 7.99 4.40 -11.60
C SER A 171 7.26 5.69 -12.00
N ALA A 172 7.11 6.64 -11.08
CA ALA A 172 6.54 7.96 -11.41
C ALA A 172 7.33 8.71 -12.51
N ALA A 173 8.53 8.23 -12.87
CA ALA A 173 9.30 8.73 -14.01
C ALA A 173 8.78 8.23 -15.37
N ASP A 174 8.05 7.11 -15.41
CA ASP A 174 7.59 6.48 -16.65
C ASP A 174 6.24 7.03 -17.16
N VAL A 175 5.51 7.78 -16.32
CA VAL A 175 4.21 8.39 -16.69
C VAL A 175 4.40 9.72 -17.46
N ASN A 176 5.63 10.19 -17.65
CA ASN A 176 5.93 11.42 -18.38
C ASN A 176 6.32 11.18 -19.86
N GLU A 177 6.21 9.95 -20.36
CA GLU A 177 6.43 9.61 -21.77
C GLU A 177 5.12 9.17 -22.46
N GLU A 178 3.99 9.81 -22.12
CA GLU A 178 2.83 9.77 -23.00
C GLU A 178 3.05 10.81 -24.12
N ALA A 179 3.30 10.27 -25.31
CA ALA A 179 3.56 10.99 -26.54
C ALA A 179 2.61 12.19 -26.70
N ALA A 180 3.21 13.36 -26.96
CA ALA A 180 2.48 14.53 -27.42
C ALA A 180 1.51 14.11 -28.54
N PRO A 181 0.22 14.47 -28.49
CA PRO A 181 -0.67 14.23 -29.61
C PRO A 181 -0.06 14.89 -30.84
N ALA A 182 0.15 14.10 -31.88
CA ALA A 182 0.62 14.57 -33.16
C ALA A 182 -0.21 15.79 -33.58
N THR A 183 0.45 16.94 -33.69
CA THR A 183 -0.13 18.13 -34.27
C THR A 183 -0.65 17.80 -35.66
N ASP A 184 -1.96 17.89 -35.81
CA ASP A 184 -2.69 17.85 -37.07
C ASP A 184 -2.00 18.79 -38.08
N PRO A 185 -1.63 18.33 -39.30
CA PRO A 185 -1.11 19.25 -40.31
C PRO A 185 -2.21 20.22 -40.73
N ALA A 186 -1.85 21.51 -40.79
CA ALA A 186 -2.72 22.61 -41.21
C ALA A 186 -3.43 22.33 -42.55
N PRO A 187 -4.67 22.82 -42.75
CA PRO A 187 -5.37 22.65 -44.02
C PRO A 187 -4.66 23.45 -45.13
N ALA A 188 -4.52 22.81 -46.28
CA ALA A 188 -3.94 23.39 -47.49
C ALA A 188 -4.67 24.68 -47.90
N GLU A 189 -3.90 25.73 -48.18
CA GLU A 189 -4.37 26.93 -48.86
C GLU A 189 -4.93 26.53 -50.25
N ASN A 190 -6.21 26.83 -50.47
CA ASN A 190 -6.80 26.78 -51.81
C ASN A 190 -6.37 28.05 -52.56
N ASP A 191 -5.52 27.87 -53.56
CA ASP A 191 -5.37 28.80 -54.67
C ASP A 191 -6.75 29.12 -55.25
N SER A 192 -7.17 30.38 -55.16
CA SER A 192 -8.29 30.91 -55.94
C SER A 192 -7.73 31.88 -56.96
N GLU A 193 -7.72 31.42 -58.21
CA GLU A 193 -7.53 32.20 -59.43
C GLU A 193 -8.34 33.50 -59.41
N ASN A 194 -7.69 34.60 -59.80
CA ASN A 194 -8.29 35.62 -60.66
C ASN A 194 -7.22 36.39 -61.43
#